data_AF-A0A351FII1-F1
#
_entry.id   AF-A0A351FII1-F1
#
_cell.length_a   1.000
_cell.length_b   1.000
_cell.length_c   1.000
_cell.angle_alpha   90.00
_cell.angle_beta   90.00
_cell.angle_gamma   90.00
#
_symmetry.space_group_name_H-M   'P 1'
#
loop_
_entity.id
_entity.type
_entity.pdbx_description
1 polymer ?
#
loop_
_entity_poly.entity_id
_entity_poly.type
_entity_poly.pdbx_seq_one_letter_code
_entity_poly.pdbx_strand_id
1 'polypeptide(L)'
;GAREGDRELDIPPGSRHIIKTEGARDEEFAIYPGGIRVPLAPFMGIYAVAPDPVLGEPGVEVEGVQGSVPPGAFGGNLDIKHLKAGSSVYLPVFHPGALFYVGDPHGAQGDGEVSGTAIEQSLTGVFRFNLHKDREINTPWAENDTHYLLMGIDVDLDRAVKKATWAVVDFLEDTKGLDASTAMSLASVATDYTISEVVDYTQVVTAFIPKGIFPD
;
A
#
# COMPACT_ATOMS: atom_id res chain seq x y z
N GLY A 1 -11.89 8.19 14.53
CA GLY A 1 -12.86 7.17 14.97
C GLY A 1 -13.04 7.12 16.48
N ALA A 2 -11.99 7.39 17.27
CA ALA A 2 -12.08 7.35 18.72
C ALA A 2 -13.07 8.39 19.29
N ARG A 3 -13.81 8.00 20.32
CA ARG A 3 -14.77 8.81 21.07
C ARG A 3 -14.30 8.96 22.51
N GLU A 4 -14.80 9.99 23.17
CA GLU A 4 -14.63 10.14 24.61
C GLU A 4 -15.17 8.90 25.33
N GLY A 5 -14.34 8.28 26.18
CA GLY A 5 -14.68 7.05 26.90
C GLY A 5 -14.30 5.75 26.19
N ASP A 6 -13.73 5.80 24.98
CA ASP A 6 -13.14 4.61 24.37
C ASP A 6 -12.00 4.05 25.23
N ARG A 7 -11.82 2.73 25.19
CA ARG A 7 -10.78 2.05 25.97
C ARG A 7 -9.40 2.51 25.49
N GLU A 8 -8.65 3.12 26.40
CA GLU A 8 -7.22 3.34 26.22
C GLU A 8 -6.45 2.09 26.62
N LEU A 9 -5.48 1.69 25.78
CA LEU A 9 -4.53 0.66 26.15
C LEU A 9 -3.47 1.28 27.05
N ASP A 10 -3.10 0.58 28.13
CA ASP A 10 -2.01 0.98 29.02
C ASP A 10 -0.65 0.70 28.36
N ILE A 11 -0.28 1.55 27.41
CA ILE A 11 0.99 1.48 26.66
C ILE A 11 1.73 2.79 26.91
N PRO A 12 2.90 2.77 27.58
CA PRO A 12 3.70 3.97 27.78
C PRO A 12 4.09 4.62 26.45
N PRO A 13 3.99 5.96 26.32
CA PRO A 13 4.46 6.67 25.13
C PRO A 13 5.93 6.36 24.82
N GLY A 14 6.23 6.09 23.55
CA GLY A 14 7.60 5.77 23.12
C GLY A 14 8.07 4.36 23.50
N SER A 15 7.17 3.45 23.85
CA SER A 15 7.48 2.03 24.00
C SER A 15 8.12 1.47 22.73
N ARG A 16 9.21 0.71 22.88
CA ARG A 16 9.97 0.12 21.77
C ARG A 16 10.22 -1.36 22.02
N HIS A 17 10.11 -2.16 20.97
CA HIS A 17 10.45 -3.57 20.99
C HIS A 17 11.55 -3.84 19.97
N ILE A 18 12.69 -4.37 20.43
CA ILE A 18 13.72 -4.94 19.55
C ILE A 18 13.39 -6.42 19.43
N ILE A 19 12.99 -6.84 18.24
CA ILE A 19 12.53 -8.21 17.98
C ILE A 19 13.68 -8.98 17.34
N LYS A 20 14.03 -10.12 17.93
CA LYS A 20 15.03 -11.01 17.36
C LYS A 20 14.43 -11.72 16.14
N THR A 21 15.17 -11.73 15.04
CA THR A 21 14.89 -12.57 13.88
C THR A 21 15.77 -13.83 13.92
N GLU A 22 15.20 -14.96 13.53
CA GLU A 22 15.88 -16.26 13.43
C GLU A 22 15.44 -16.97 12.15
N GLY A 23 16.33 -17.75 11.52
CA GLY A 23 15.96 -18.52 10.33
C GLY A 23 17.14 -19.12 9.57
N ALA A 24 16.82 -19.96 8.59
CA ALA A 24 17.77 -20.54 7.64
C ALA A 24 17.15 -20.55 6.23
N ARG A 25 17.78 -19.83 5.29
CA ARG A 25 17.47 -19.70 3.86
C ARG A 25 16.03 -19.31 3.50
N ASP A 26 15.06 -20.21 3.72
CA ASP A 26 13.72 -20.13 3.13
C ASP A 26 12.60 -19.91 4.16
N GLU A 27 12.90 -20.03 5.46
CA GLU A 27 11.95 -19.70 6.52
C GLU A 27 12.65 -18.84 7.59
N GLU A 28 12.34 -17.54 7.58
CA GLU A 28 12.77 -16.59 8.61
C GLU A 28 11.58 -16.16 9.47
N PHE A 29 11.82 -15.98 10.76
CA PHE A 29 10.80 -15.66 11.73
C PHE A 29 11.28 -14.57 12.67
N ALA A 30 10.37 -13.66 13.03
CA ALA A 30 10.48 -12.84 14.22
C ALA A 30 10.03 -13.62 15.45
N ILE A 31 10.79 -13.53 16.54
CA ILE A 31 10.54 -14.26 17.80
C ILE A 31 10.03 -13.30 18.87
N TYR A 32 8.76 -13.48 19.23
CA TYR A 32 8.09 -12.73 20.30
C TYR A 32 8.18 -13.49 21.65
N PRO A 33 7.92 -12.79 22.78
CA PRO A 33 7.86 -13.42 24.09
C PRO A 33 6.94 -14.65 24.12
N GLY A 34 7.35 -15.69 24.88
CA GLY A 34 6.63 -16.96 24.92
C GLY A 34 6.90 -17.90 23.73
N GLY A 35 7.86 -17.56 22.85
CA GLY A 35 8.22 -18.39 21.70
C GLY A 35 7.24 -18.27 20.52
N ILE A 36 6.46 -17.19 20.49
CA ILE A 36 5.57 -16.87 19.38
C ILE A 36 6.42 -16.55 18.16
N ARG A 37 6.13 -17.21 17.03
CA ARG A 37 6.87 -17.05 15.78
C ARG A 37 5.99 -16.35 14.76
N VAL A 38 6.46 -15.21 14.25
CA VAL A 38 5.83 -14.49 13.15
C VAL A 38 6.68 -14.69 11.90
N PRO A 39 6.17 -15.31 10.82
CA PRO A 39 6.91 -15.46 9.59
C PRO A 39 7.29 -14.09 9.01
N LEU A 40 8.55 -13.94 8.60
CA LEU A 40 8.98 -12.77 7.85
C LEU A 40 8.52 -12.89 6.40
N ALA A 41 8.10 -11.76 5.85
CA ALA A 41 7.63 -11.61 4.50
C ALA A 41 8.06 -10.22 3.98
N PRO A 42 9.36 -9.99 3.73
CA PRO A 42 9.89 -8.65 3.60
C PRO A 42 9.35 -7.88 2.38
N PHE A 43 9.13 -6.57 2.56
CA PHE A 43 8.70 -5.65 1.50
C PHE A 43 9.11 -4.21 1.85
N MET A 44 8.93 -3.27 0.93
CA MET A 44 9.11 -1.82 1.18
C MET A 44 7.72 -1.20 1.37
N GLY A 45 7.52 -0.42 2.43
CA GLY A 45 6.30 0.35 2.69
C GLY A 45 6.14 1.52 1.72
N ILE A 46 7.26 2.21 1.41
CA ILE A 46 7.27 3.37 0.53
C ILE A 46 7.65 3.01 -0.90
N TYR A 47 6.77 3.34 -1.85
CA TYR A 47 7.08 3.45 -3.28
C TYR A 47 6.52 4.77 -3.80
N ALA A 48 7.37 5.69 -4.25
CA ALA A 48 6.92 7.04 -4.59
C ALA A 48 7.63 7.61 -5.83
N VAL A 49 6.94 8.54 -6.49
CA VAL A 49 7.53 9.53 -7.41
C VAL A 49 7.37 10.92 -6.79
N ALA A 50 8.17 11.91 -7.22
CA ALA A 50 7.98 13.27 -6.72
C ALA A 50 6.63 13.85 -7.19
N PRO A 51 5.74 14.31 -6.30
CA PRO A 51 4.51 15.01 -6.68
C PRO A 51 4.72 16.52 -6.88
N ASP A 52 3.62 17.22 -7.19
CA ASP A 52 3.46 18.67 -7.04
C ASP A 52 2.59 18.98 -5.81
N PRO A 53 3.15 18.96 -4.59
CA PRO A 53 2.37 19.01 -3.36
C PRO A 53 1.77 20.40 -3.12
N VAL A 54 0.50 20.44 -2.71
CA VAL A 54 -0.21 21.69 -2.38
C VAL A 54 -0.33 21.84 -0.87
N LEU A 55 0.03 23.03 -0.36
CA LEU A 55 -0.06 23.32 1.08
C LEU A 55 -1.48 23.05 1.62
N GLY A 56 -1.55 22.25 2.68
CA GLY A 56 -2.81 21.82 3.29
C GLY A 56 -3.33 20.46 2.81
N GLU A 57 -2.72 19.87 1.77
CA GLU A 57 -2.88 18.44 1.49
C GLU A 57 -2.23 17.59 2.60
N PRO A 58 -2.68 16.34 2.79
CA PRO A 58 -2.07 15.43 3.76
C PRO A 58 -0.54 15.35 3.60
N GLY A 59 0.19 15.67 4.66
CA GLY A 59 1.65 15.61 4.70
C GLY A 59 2.38 16.81 4.08
N VAL A 60 1.66 17.86 3.65
CA VAL A 60 2.25 19.08 3.08
C VAL A 60 2.14 20.22 4.08
N GLU A 61 3.15 20.34 4.93
CA GLU A 61 3.25 21.41 5.94
C GLU A 61 4.09 22.61 5.47
N VAL A 62 4.94 22.38 4.46
CA VAL A 62 5.81 23.37 3.84
C VAL A 62 5.55 23.37 2.34
N GLU A 63 5.42 24.55 1.74
CA GLU A 63 5.16 24.70 0.30
C GLU A 63 6.18 23.94 -0.54
N GLY A 64 5.71 23.08 -1.44
CA GLY A 64 6.56 22.27 -2.32
C GLY A 64 7.21 21.05 -1.64
N VAL A 65 6.92 20.76 -0.37
CA VAL A 65 7.52 19.64 0.36
C VAL A 65 6.45 18.61 0.74
N GLN A 66 6.55 17.41 0.16
CA GLN A 66 5.74 16.26 0.53
C GLN A 66 6.42 15.49 1.66
N GLY A 67 5.73 15.35 2.79
CA GLY A 67 6.12 14.43 3.85
C GLY A 67 6.01 12.97 3.39
N SER A 68 6.91 12.12 3.88
CA SER A 68 6.95 10.70 3.51
C SER A 68 5.92 9.83 4.23
N VAL A 69 5.18 10.40 5.19
CA VAL A 69 4.20 9.65 6.00
C VAL A 69 2.94 9.33 5.19
N PRO A 70 2.15 10.29 4.68
CA PRO A 70 0.93 9.91 3.98
C PRO A 70 1.20 9.39 2.57
N PRO A 71 0.51 8.32 2.15
CA PRO A 71 0.37 7.99 0.74
C PRO A 71 -0.55 8.97 -0.01
N GLY A 72 -0.47 8.92 -1.34
CA GLY A 72 -1.28 9.74 -2.23
C GLY A 72 -1.23 9.26 -3.68
N ALA A 73 -1.66 10.13 -4.60
CA ALA A 73 -1.62 9.85 -6.05
C ALA A 73 -0.20 9.50 -6.56
N PHE A 74 0.83 9.94 -5.84
CA PHE A 74 2.23 9.70 -6.16
C PHE A 74 2.79 8.38 -5.62
N GLY A 75 1.96 7.54 -5.01
CA GLY A 75 2.42 6.41 -4.21
C GLY A 75 2.60 6.86 -2.75
N GLY A 76 3.83 6.88 -2.26
CA GLY A 76 4.13 7.26 -0.87
C GLY A 76 4.17 6.04 0.05
N ASN A 77 3.80 6.22 1.32
CA ASN A 77 3.76 5.13 2.32
C ASN A 77 2.53 4.25 2.11
N LEU A 78 2.64 3.29 1.21
CA LEU A 78 1.50 2.47 0.80
C LEU A 78 1.21 1.36 1.81
N ASP A 79 2.27 0.82 2.44
CA ASP A 79 2.20 -0.24 3.45
C ASP A 79 1.33 -1.42 3.03
N ILE A 80 1.53 -1.84 1.78
CA ILE A 80 0.87 -2.99 1.19
C ILE A 80 1.82 -4.18 1.27
N LYS A 81 1.63 -5.05 2.28
CA LYS A 81 2.45 -6.27 2.50
C LYS A 81 2.54 -7.22 1.29
N HIS A 82 1.68 -7.04 0.30
CA HIS A 82 1.63 -7.83 -0.94
C HIS A 82 2.58 -7.29 -2.03
N LEU A 83 3.22 -6.13 -1.84
CA LEU A 83 4.22 -5.55 -2.75
C LEU A 83 5.62 -6.10 -2.49
N LYS A 84 5.76 -7.42 -2.62
CA LYS A 84 7.00 -8.16 -2.41
C LYS A 84 7.85 -8.25 -3.67
N ALA A 85 9.03 -8.84 -3.57
CA ALA A 85 9.82 -9.23 -4.74
C ALA A 85 8.96 -10.07 -5.71
N GLY A 86 8.94 -9.67 -6.99
CA GLY A 86 8.05 -10.23 -8.02
C GLY A 86 6.84 -9.35 -8.34
N SER A 87 6.44 -8.46 -7.44
CA SER A 87 5.39 -7.49 -7.71
C SER A 87 5.87 -6.35 -8.61
N SER A 88 4.94 -5.76 -9.36
CA SER A 88 5.16 -4.53 -10.14
C SER A 88 4.26 -3.43 -9.62
N VAL A 89 4.79 -2.23 -9.44
CA VAL A 89 4.05 -1.03 -9.03
C VAL A 89 4.08 -0.03 -10.17
N TYR A 90 2.91 0.47 -10.54
CA TYR A 90 2.71 1.44 -11.58
C TYR A 90 2.40 2.79 -10.92
N LEU A 91 3.27 3.76 -11.18
CA LEU A 91 3.19 5.10 -10.63
C LEU A 91 3.00 6.11 -11.76
N PRO A 92 2.20 7.18 -11.54
CA PRO A 92 2.18 8.32 -12.46
C PRO A 92 3.56 8.97 -12.59
N VAL A 93 3.76 9.77 -13.63
CA VAL A 93 4.99 10.55 -13.83
C VAL A 93 4.63 12.03 -13.87
N PHE A 94 4.86 12.73 -12.77
CA PHE A 94 4.62 14.19 -12.68
C PHE A 94 5.77 15.01 -13.25
N HIS A 95 7.00 14.53 -13.03
CA HIS A 95 8.23 15.25 -13.38
C HIS A 95 9.14 14.46 -14.32
N PRO A 96 9.98 15.15 -15.14
CA PRO A 96 11.00 14.49 -15.94
C PRO A 96 11.89 13.56 -15.11
N GLY A 97 12.00 12.31 -15.56
CA GLY A 97 12.75 11.26 -14.86
C GLY A 97 12.01 10.60 -13.71
N ALA A 98 10.72 10.92 -13.49
CA ALA A 98 9.84 10.45 -12.43
C ALA A 98 10.28 10.79 -10.99
N LEU A 99 11.59 10.91 -10.74
CA LEU A 99 12.16 11.20 -9.43
C LEU A 99 11.67 10.17 -8.41
N PHE A 100 11.99 8.89 -8.66
CA PHE A 100 11.54 7.76 -7.86
C PHE A 100 12.23 7.71 -6.49
N TYR A 101 11.46 7.40 -5.45
CA TYR A 101 11.88 7.15 -4.07
C TYR A 101 11.32 5.81 -3.58
N VAL A 102 12.10 5.14 -2.73
CA VAL A 102 11.72 3.90 -2.05
C VAL A 102 12.27 3.92 -0.63
N GLY A 103 11.56 3.31 0.31
CA GLY A 103 11.94 3.32 1.70
C GLY A 103 11.00 2.49 2.56
N ASP A 104 11.12 2.70 3.86
CA ASP A 104 10.34 2.02 4.90
C ASP A 104 10.32 0.48 4.80
N PRO A 105 11.51 -0.16 4.89
CA PRO A 105 11.61 -1.60 4.78
C PRO A 105 11.02 -2.36 5.98
N HIS A 106 10.08 -3.26 5.70
CA HIS A 106 9.39 -4.06 6.71
C HIS A 106 9.76 -5.53 6.64
N GLY A 107 9.85 -6.19 7.78
CA GLY A 107 10.02 -7.65 7.88
C GLY A 107 8.73 -8.42 7.94
N ALA A 108 7.72 -7.88 8.60
CA ALA A 108 6.36 -8.42 8.59
C ALA A 108 5.40 -7.30 8.97
N GLN A 109 4.24 -7.29 8.31
CA GLN A 109 3.14 -6.37 8.59
C GLN A 109 1.81 -7.12 8.50
N GLY A 110 0.89 -6.79 9.40
CA GLY A 110 -0.52 -7.19 9.29
C GLY A 110 -1.34 -6.15 8.53
N ASP A 111 -2.47 -6.57 7.95
CA ASP A 111 -3.39 -5.64 7.29
C ASP A 111 -3.91 -4.61 8.31
N GLY A 112 -3.77 -3.33 7.96
CA GLY A 112 -4.15 -2.19 8.78
C GLY A 112 -3.03 -1.57 9.61
N GLU A 113 -1.85 -2.22 9.72
CA GLU A 113 -0.68 -1.68 10.43
C GLU A 113 -1.02 -1.02 11.79
N VAL A 114 -1.88 -1.69 12.56
CA VAL A 114 -2.70 -1.03 13.60
C VAL A 114 -1.94 -0.39 14.77
N SER A 115 -0.64 -0.68 14.93
CA SER A 115 0.23 -0.05 15.92
C SER A 115 0.93 1.21 15.43
N GLY A 116 0.81 1.54 14.15
CA GLY A 116 1.54 2.64 13.49
C GLY A 116 2.95 2.27 13.02
N THR A 117 3.34 1.01 13.13
CA THR A 117 4.63 0.48 12.67
C THR A 117 4.51 -1.01 12.35
N ALA A 118 5.36 -1.49 11.47
CA ALA A 118 5.58 -2.90 11.20
C ALA A 118 6.76 -3.46 12.03
N ILE A 119 7.28 -4.63 11.64
CA ILE A 119 8.64 -5.02 12.05
C ILE A 119 9.63 -4.25 11.18
N GLU A 120 10.00 -3.05 11.62
CA GLU A 120 10.98 -2.21 10.91
C GLU A 120 12.36 -2.88 10.85
N GLN A 121 12.96 -2.96 9.65
CA GLN A 121 14.30 -3.53 9.48
C GLN A 121 15.00 -3.03 8.23
N SER A 122 16.32 -2.97 8.19
CA SER A 122 17.04 -2.58 6.96
C SER A 122 16.96 -3.65 5.88
N LEU A 123 16.55 -3.27 4.66
CA LEU A 123 16.54 -4.13 3.47
C LEU A 123 17.28 -3.47 2.30
N THR A 124 17.71 -4.30 1.34
CA THR A 124 18.23 -3.83 0.05
C THR A 124 17.34 -4.36 -1.06
N GLY A 125 16.70 -3.46 -1.81
CA GLY A 125 15.86 -3.80 -2.96
C GLY A 125 16.62 -3.67 -4.28
N VAL A 126 16.26 -4.50 -5.26
CA VAL A 126 16.71 -4.37 -6.65
C VAL A 126 15.49 -4.12 -7.52
N PHE A 127 15.46 -2.99 -8.21
CA PHE A 127 14.30 -2.53 -8.96
C PHE A 127 14.60 -2.46 -10.46
N ARG A 128 13.58 -2.73 -11.28
CA ARG A 128 13.60 -2.51 -12.73
C ARG A 128 12.56 -1.45 -13.06
N PHE A 129 12.97 -0.42 -13.79
CA PHE A 129 12.09 0.65 -14.24
C PHE A 129 11.72 0.46 -15.72
N ASN A 130 10.42 0.49 -16.01
CA ASN A 130 9.88 0.49 -17.36
C ASN A 130 9.03 1.75 -17.54
N LEU A 131 9.26 2.51 -18.61
CA LEU A 131 8.47 3.69 -18.93
C LEU A 131 7.36 3.34 -19.93
N HIS A 132 6.12 3.59 -19.54
CA HIS A 132 4.93 3.43 -20.38
C HIS A 132 4.51 4.81 -20.91
N LYS A 133 4.72 5.07 -22.21
CA LYS A 133 4.45 6.40 -22.80
C LYS A 133 3.01 6.61 -23.24
N ASP A 134 2.33 5.52 -23.59
CA ASP A 134 0.97 5.55 -24.17
C ASP A 134 -0.10 5.22 -23.11
N ARG A 135 0.22 5.45 -21.84
CA ARG A 135 -0.69 5.17 -20.73
C ARG A 135 -0.55 6.24 -19.66
N GLU A 136 -1.64 6.94 -19.43
CA GLU A 136 -1.75 7.93 -18.36
C GLU A 136 -2.55 7.31 -17.22
N ILE A 137 -2.04 7.41 -16.00
CA ILE A 137 -2.71 6.99 -14.78
C ILE A 137 -2.66 8.15 -13.79
N ASN A 138 -3.70 8.29 -12.97
CA ASN A 138 -3.78 9.38 -11.98
C ASN A 138 -3.59 8.89 -10.55
N THR A 139 -3.59 7.57 -10.34
CA THR A 139 -3.40 6.92 -9.04
C THR A 139 -2.49 5.71 -9.19
N PRO A 140 -1.77 5.32 -8.13
CA PRO A 140 -0.94 4.14 -8.17
C PRO A 140 -1.81 2.88 -8.28
N TRP A 141 -1.28 1.87 -8.96
CA TRP A 141 -1.79 0.50 -8.91
C TRP A 141 -0.62 -0.48 -8.98
N ALA A 142 -0.88 -1.74 -8.67
CA ALA A 142 0.16 -2.77 -8.68
C ALA A 142 -0.37 -4.10 -9.19
N GLU A 143 0.53 -5.04 -9.41
CA GLU A 143 0.18 -6.43 -9.65
C GLU A 143 1.25 -7.36 -9.09
N ASN A 144 0.83 -8.57 -8.74
CA ASN A 144 1.72 -9.70 -8.47
C ASN A 144 1.36 -10.87 -9.39
N ASP A 145 1.93 -12.05 -9.16
CA ASP A 145 1.70 -13.23 -10.02
C ASP A 145 0.22 -13.63 -10.13
N THR A 146 -0.60 -13.29 -9.13
CA THR A 146 -1.96 -13.82 -8.99
C THR A 146 -3.04 -12.75 -9.04
N HIS A 147 -2.74 -11.49 -8.72
CA HIS A 147 -3.73 -10.43 -8.59
C HIS A 147 -3.30 -9.11 -9.24
N TYR A 148 -4.27 -8.35 -9.71
CA TYR A 148 -4.17 -6.89 -9.83
C TYR A 148 -4.56 -6.26 -8.49
N LEU A 149 -3.80 -5.25 -8.07
CA LEU A 149 -3.96 -4.54 -6.80
C LEU A 149 -4.28 -3.07 -7.09
N LEU A 150 -5.49 -2.63 -6.75
CA LEU A 150 -5.98 -1.29 -7.04
C LEU A 150 -6.24 -0.57 -5.72
N MET A 151 -5.64 0.61 -5.53
CA MET A 151 -5.68 1.30 -4.25
C MET A 151 -6.72 2.43 -4.24
N GLY A 152 -7.46 2.53 -3.15
CA GLY A 152 -8.18 3.73 -2.75
C GLY A 152 -7.50 4.37 -1.55
N ILE A 153 -7.13 5.63 -1.69
CA ILE A 153 -6.41 6.41 -0.67
C ILE A 153 -7.27 7.61 -0.28
N ASP A 154 -7.59 7.73 1.01
CA ASP A 154 -8.38 8.85 1.53
C ASP A 154 -8.19 9.01 3.06
N VAL A 155 -8.44 10.20 3.61
CA VAL A 155 -8.44 10.44 5.06
C VAL A 155 -9.65 9.82 5.79
N ASP A 156 -10.61 9.29 5.05
CA ASP A 156 -11.74 8.52 5.56
C ASP A 156 -11.80 7.12 4.92
N LEU A 157 -11.86 6.09 5.76
CA LEU A 157 -11.81 4.69 5.33
C LEU A 157 -13.00 4.31 4.42
N ASP A 158 -14.21 4.80 4.68
CA ASP A 158 -15.37 4.51 3.83
C ASP A 158 -15.20 5.11 2.43
N ARG A 159 -14.59 6.31 2.34
CA ARG A 159 -14.21 6.91 1.06
C ARG A 159 -13.06 6.16 0.39
N ALA A 160 -12.08 5.67 1.15
CA ALA A 160 -10.98 4.86 0.62
C ALA A 160 -11.51 3.58 -0.04
N VAL A 161 -12.43 2.84 0.60
CA VAL A 161 -13.08 1.67 -0.01
C VAL A 161 -13.78 2.04 -1.33
N LYS A 162 -14.57 3.12 -1.35
CA LYS A 162 -15.27 3.56 -2.57
C LYS A 162 -14.29 3.92 -3.68
N LYS A 163 -13.20 4.62 -3.37
CA LYS A 163 -12.15 4.94 -4.35
C LYS A 163 -11.48 3.68 -4.91
N ALA A 164 -11.19 2.69 -4.06
CA ALA A 164 -10.64 1.41 -4.50
C ALA A 164 -11.61 0.70 -5.47
N THR A 165 -12.91 0.73 -5.16
CA THR A 165 -13.94 0.16 -6.04
C THR A 165 -14.03 0.89 -7.39
N TRP A 166 -13.97 2.22 -7.41
CA TRP A 166 -13.94 2.97 -8.67
C TRP A 166 -12.66 2.70 -9.46
N ALA A 167 -11.51 2.61 -8.80
CA ALA A 167 -10.26 2.24 -9.45
C ALA A 167 -10.32 0.84 -10.09
N VAL A 168 -11.04 -0.11 -9.48
CA VAL A 168 -11.32 -1.43 -10.09
C VAL A 168 -12.20 -1.28 -11.34
N VAL A 169 -13.27 -0.50 -11.27
CA VAL A 169 -14.16 -0.26 -12.42
C VAL A 169 -13.37 0.36 -13.56
N ASP A 170 -12.69 1.48 -13.32
CA ASP A 170 -11.90 2.19 -14.32
C ASP A 170 -10.84 1.26 -14.94
N PHE A 171 -10.13 0.50 -14.10
CA PHE A 171 -9.13 -0.47 -14.58
C PHE A 171 -9.75 -1.53 -15.50
N LEU A 172 -10.93 -2.06 -15.17
CA LEU A 172 -11.60 -3.09 -15.96
C LEU A 172 -12.17 -2.53 -17.27
N GLU A 173 -12.69 -1.31 -17.28
CA GLU A 173 -13.10 -0.62 -18.50
C GLU A 173 -11.89 -0.41 -19.42
N ASP A 174 -10.81 0.17 -18.89
CA ASP A 174 -9.61 0.53 -19.65
C ASP A 174 -8.83 -0.69 -20.17
N THR A 175 -8.73 -1.75 -19.37
CA THR A 175 -7.82 -2.88 -19.69
C THR A 175 -8.53 -4.13 -20.19
N LYS A 176 -9.82 -4.30 -19.86
CA LYS A 176 -10.60 -5.48 -20.22
C LYS A 176 -11.78 -5.15 -21.13
N GLY A 177 -12.04 -3.87 -21.39
CA GLY A 177 -13.11 -3.43 -22.30
C GLY A 177 -14.51 -3.76 -21.79
N LEU A 178 -14.66 -3.93 -20.47
CA LEU A 178 -15.98 -4.11 -19.86
C LEU A 178 -16.69 -2.75 -19.83
N ASP A 179 -18.02 -2.77 -19.83
CA ASP A 179 -18.78 -1.59 -19.45
C ASP A 179 -18.81 -1.44 -17.91
N ALA A 180 -18.98 -0.20 -17.43
CA ALA A 180 -19.03 0.12 -16.00
C ALA A 180 -19.98 -0.76 -15.18
N SER A 181 -21.13 -1.16 -15.72
CA SER A 181 -22.11 -1.96 -14.96
C SER A 181 -21.63 -3.40 -14.78
N THR A 182 -21.04 -3.98 -15.84
CA THR A 182 -20.42 -5.30 -15.81
C THR A 182 -19.17 -5.30 -14.93
N ALA A 183 -18.34 -4.26 -15.03
CA ALA A 183 -17.15 -4.08 -14.20
C ALA A 183 -17.50 -3.96 -12.72
N MET A 184 -18.52 -3.14 -12.37
CA MET A 184 -19.02 -3.02 -10.99
C MET A 184 -19.59 -4.36 -10.47
N SER A 185 -20.35 -5.07 -11.32
CA SER A 185 -20.86 -6.40 -10.95
C SER A 185 -19.73 -7.38 -10.68
N LEU A 186 -18.68 -7.39 -11.51
CA LEU A 186 -17.50 -8.24 -11.31
C LEU A 186 -16.75 -7.85 -10.03
N ALA A 187 -16.55 -6.55 -9.81
CA ALA A 187 -15.93 -6.01 -8.61
C ALA A 187 -16.64 -6.45 -7.32
N SER A 188 -17.96 -6.62 -7.35
CA SER A 188 -18.74 -7.05 -6.19
C SER A 188 -18.64 -8.55 -5.90
N VAL A 189 -18.36 -9.40 -6.89
CA VAL A 189 -18.45 -10.86 -6.74
C VAL A 189 -17.12 -11.58 -6.81
N ALA A 190 -16.08 -10.91 -7.32
CA ALA A 190 -14.78 -11.53 -7.59
C ALA A 190 -13.58 -10.74 -7.04
N THR A 191 -13.78 -9.54 -6.47
CA THR A 191 -12.69 -8.71 -5.94
C THR A 191 -12.75 -8.64 -4.43
N ASP A 192 -11.61 -8.92 -3.77
CA ASP A 192 -11.47 -8.79 -2.32
C ASP A 192 -10.91 -7.42 -1.95
N TYR A 193 -11.44 -6.77 -0.92
CA TYR A 193 -10.99 -5.46 -0.44
C TYR A 193 -10.35 -5.59 0.93
N THR A 194 -9.09 -5.19 1.04
CA THR A 194 -8.30 -5.30 2.28
C THR A 194 -7.78 -3.93 2.71
N ILE A 195 -7.82 -3.67 4.01
CA ILE A 195 -7.22 -2.48 4.61
C ILE A 195 -5.71 -2.69 4.69
N SER A 196 -4.93 -1.90 3.96
CA SER A 196 -3.46 -2.03 3.96
C SER A 196 -2.85 -1.32 5.17
N GLU A 197 -3.21 -0.05 5.38
CA GLU A 197 -2.86 0.74 6.56
C GLU A 197 -4.01 1.72 6.94
N VAL A 198 -4.02 2.19 8.19
CA VAL A 198 -4.96 3.22 8.68
C VAL A 198 -4.33 4.27 9.60
N VAL A 199 -3.02 4.45 9.51
CA VAL A 199 -2.21 5.13 10.54
C VAL A 199 -1.48 6.36 10.02
N ASP A 200 -1.45 6.56 8.69
CA ASP A 200 -0.60 7.57 8.04
C ASP A 200 -1.34 8.81 7.55
N TYR A 201 -2.22 9.38 8.38
CA TYR A 201 -3.10 10.52 8.06
C TYR A 201 -4.19 10.18 7.03
N THR A 202 -3.83 9.55 5.92
CA THR A 202 -4.73 8.85 5.00
C THR A 202 -4.83 7.38 5.38
N GLN A 203 -5.77 6.67 4.76
CA GLN A 203 -5.94 5.22 4.86
C GLN A 203 -5.90 4.63 3.46
N VAL A 204 -5.27 3.47 3.33
CA VAL A 204 -5.15 2.71 2.09
C VAL A 204 -6.04 1.47 2.16
N VAL A 205 -7.00 1.39 1.23
CA VAL A 205 -7.72 0.14 0.94
C VAL A 205 -7.24 -0.37 -0.40
N THR A 206 -6.83 -1.64 -0.44
CA THR A 206 -6.38 -2.31 -1.65
C THR A 206 -7.41 -3.35 -2.09
N ALA A 207 -7.87 -3.22 -3.33
CA ALA A 207 -8.73 -4.18 -4.00
C ALA A 207 -7.88 -5.20 -4.77
N PHE A 208 -8.20 -6.49 -4.62
CA PHE A 208 -7.48 -7.62 -5.20
C PHE A 208 -8.34 -8.30 -6.24
N ILE A 209 -8.03 -8.09 -7.53
CA ILE A 209 -8.71 -8.76 -8.63
C ILE A 209 -7.89 -10.00 -9.01
N PRO A 210 -8.40 -11.22 -8.82
CA PRO A 210 -7.69 -12.44 -9.19
C PRO A 210 -7.53 -12.53 -10.70
N LYS A 211 -6.29 -12.63 -11.19
CA LYS A 211 -5.97 -12.70 -12.62
C LYS A 211 -6.58 -13.94 -13.28
N GLY A 212 -6.70 -15.04 -12.54
CA GLY A 212 -7.20 -16.32 -13.04
C GLY A 212 -8.70 -16.36 -13.37
N ILE A 213 -9.45 -15.27 -13.15
CA ILE A 213 -10.86 -15.19 -13.57
C ILE A 213 -11.00 -14.75 -15.03
N PHE A 214 -9.94 -14.19 -15.62
CA PHE A 214 -9.92 -13.78 -17.02
C PHE A 214 -9.49 -14.97 -17.89
N PRO A 215 -10.09 -15.14 -19.09
CA PRO A 215 -9.62 -16.14 -20.03
C PRO A 215 -8.20 -15.80 -20.53
N ASP A 216 -7.47 -16.84 -20.94
CA ASP A 216 -6.14 -16.76 -21.56
C ASP A 216 -6.16 -15.95 -22.88
#